data_AF-A0A5M9J7E4-F1
#
_entry.id   AF-A0A5M9J7E4-F1
#
_cell.length_a   1.000
_cell.length_b   1.000
_cell.length_c   1.000
_cell.angle_alpha   90.00
_cell.angle_beta   90.00
_cell.angle_gamma   90.00
#
_symmetry.space_group_name_H-M   'P 1'
#
loop_
_entity.id
_entity.type
_entity.pdbx_description
1 polymer ?
#
loop_
_entity_poly.entity_id
_entity_poly.type
_entity_poly.pdbx_seq_one_letter_code
_entity_poly.pdbx_strand_id
1 'polypeptide(L)'
;MSTITIGTVPRLSSKALSDILLSHASSNLDAPSAPQNLAIIDVRDDDHIGGHIKHSTHIPSSTLDYKIPELVRKLKDKDTVVFHCALSQQRGPSAALRYIRERERLMGAGVVGKAMEKNKEENTEKKADDGDWEDIVEDTEKKEQKVYVLDRGFVGWQEIYGEDTRLTEGYRKEIWQGGY
;
A
#
# COMPACT_ATOMS: atom_id res chain seq x y z
N MET A 1 -21.97 2.95 1.36
CA MET A 1 -21.17 1.81 1.86
C MET A 1 -20.29 1.34 0.72
N SER A 2 -18.99 1.30 0.92
CA SER A 2 -18.01 0.84 -0.08
C SER A 2 -18.35 -0.58 -0.56
N THR A 3 -18.38 -0.77 -1.88
CA THR A 3 -18.70 -2.05 -2.55
C THR A 3 -17.52 -3.02 -2.56
N ILE A 4 -16.42 -2.68 -1.87
CA ILE A 4 -15.19 -3.45 -1.85
C ILE A 4 -15.35 -4.68 -0.96
N THR A 5 -14.99 -5.82 -1.53
CA THR A 5 -14.99 -7.15 -0.91
C THR A 5 -13.60 -7.75 -1.05
N ILE A 6 -13.31 -8.84 -0.33
CA ILE A 6 -12.03 -9.56 -0.42
C ILE A 6 -11.66 -9.91 -1.88
N GLY A 7 -12.65 -10.31 -2.69
CA GLY A 7 -12.43 -10.68 -4.09
C GLY A 7 -12.31 -9.50 -5.05
N THR A 8 -12.69 -8.29 -4.63
CA THR A 8 -12.66 -7.08 -5.48
C THR A 8 -11.57 -6.08 -5.07
N VAL A 9 -10.80 -6.36 -4.01
CA VAL A 9 -9.64 -5.52 -3.66
C VAL A 9 -8.63 -5.56 -4.82
N PRO A 10 -8.18 -4.40 -5.33
CA PRO A 10 -7.18 -4.34 -6.39
C PRO A 10 -5.90 -5.08 -6.03
N ARG A 11 -5.29 -5.76 -7.01
CA ARG A 11 -4.04 -6.49 -6.82
C ARG A 11 -2.90 -5.86 -7.61
N LEU A 12 -1.69 -5.93 -7.07
CA LEU A 12 -0.47 -5.41 -7.67
C LEU A 12 0.50 -6.59 -7.89
N SER A 13 1.10 -6.71 -9.08
CA SER A 13 2.07 -7.77 -9.36
C SER A 13 3.43 -7.48 -8.73
N SER A 14 4.22 -8.52 -8.46
CA SER A 14 5.60 -8.37 -7.97
C SER A 14 6.44 -7.48 -8.90
N LYS A 15 6.27 -7.62 -10.22
CA LYS A 15 6.95 -6.78 -11.21
C LYS A 15 6.55 -5.31 -11.11
N ALA A 16 5.26 -5.02 -10.99
CA ALA A 16 4.81 -3.63 -10.86
C ALA A 16 5.35 -2.99 -9.58
N LEU A 17 5.35 -3.73 -8.46
CA LEU A 17 5.91 -3.25 -7.20
C LEU A 17 7.44 -3.06 -7.28
N SER A 18 8.18 -3.97 -7.93
CA SER A 18 9.63 -3.81 -8.12
C SER A 18 9.97 -2.58 -8.97
N ASP A 19 9.22 -2.32 -10.03
CA ASP A 19 9.42 -1.15 -10.90
C ASP A 19 9.18 0.15 -10.12
N ILE A 20 8.16 0.18 -9.25
CA ILE A 20 7.90 1.30 -8.34
C ILE A 20 9.07 1.49 -7.36
N LEU A 21 9.57 0.42 -6.74
CA LEU A 21 10.68 0.53 -5.78
C LEU A 21 11.99 0.99 -6.44
N LEU A 22 12.32 0.44 -7.62
CA LEU A 22 13.55 0.79 -8.34
C LEU A 22 13.52 2.20 -8.93
N SER A 23 12.35 2.68 -9.38
CA SER A 23 12.21 4.07 -9.85
C SER A 23 12.48 5.09 -8.75
N HIS A 24 12.04 4.81 -7.51
CA HIS A 24 12.31 5.66 -6.34
C HIS A 24 13.77 5.58 -5.88
N ALA A 25 14.39 4.40 -5.98
CA ALA A 25 15.81 4.23 -5.65
C ALA A 25 16.74 4.97 -6.61
N SER A 26 16.30 5.24 -7.85
CA SER A 26 17.12 5.87 -8.89
C SER A 26 17.04 7.40 -8.87
N SER A 27 16.02 7.99 -8.24
CA SER A 27 15.84 9.46 -8.16
C SER A 27 16.52 10.10 -6.95
N ASN A 28 16.80 9.34 -5.89
CA ASN A 28 17.53 9.81 -4.71
C ASN A 28 18.97 9.28 -4.72
N LEU A 29 19.90 10.13 -5.17
CA LEU A 29 21.35 9.87 -5.10
C LEU A 29 21.89 9.95 -3.66
N ASP A 30 21.12 10.52 -2.74
CA ASP A 30 21.49 10.73 -1.34
C ASP A 30 20.68 9.79 -0.43
N ALA A 31 21.29 8.63 -0.11
CA ALA A 31 20.85 7.60 0.83
C ALA A 31 19.62 6.73 0.43
N PRO A 32 19.62 5.43 0.80
CA PRO A 32 18.49 4.52 0.56
C PRO A 32 17.31 4.87 1.48
N SER A 33 16.59 5.93 1.14
CA SER A 33 15.41 6.39 1.87
C SER A 33 14.15 5.65 1.41
N ALA A 34 13.27 5.34 2.34
CA ALA A 34 12.00 4.69 2.05
C ALA A 34 11.14 5.59 1.12
N PRO A 35 10.38 5.01 0.18
CA PRO A 35 9.53 5.79 -0.70
C PRO A 35 8.50 6.59 0.10
N GLN A 36 8.52 7.91 -0.05
CA GLN A 36 7.68 8.79 0.78
C GLN A 36 6.18 8.58 0.52
N ASN A 37 5.78 8.24 -0.71
CA ASN A 37 4.37 8.10 -1.09
C ASN A 37 3.86 6.66 -1.11
N LEU A 38 4.71 5.68 -0.77
CA LEU A 38 4.37 4.26 -0.73
C LEU A 38 4.51 3.73 0.70
N ALA A 39 3.61 2.82 1.07
CA ALA A 39 3.74 1.98 2.25
C ALA A 39 3.49 0.52 1.88
N ILE A 40 4.39 -0.37 2.29
CA ILE A 40 4.25 -1.82 2.10
C ILE A 40 4.01 -2.42 3.49
N ILE A 41 2.89 -3.09 3.68
CA ILE A 41 2.48 -3.66 4.96
C ILE A 41 2.53 -5.18 4.86
N ASP A 42 3.48 -5.77 5.58
CA ASP A 42 3.64 -7.22 5.70
C ASP A 42 2.83 -7.71 6.91
N VAL A 43 1.80 -8.50 6.65
CA VAL A 43 0.92 -9.07 7.71
C VAL A 43 1.19 -10.54 8.01
N ARG A 44 2.37 -11.07 7.63
CA ARG A 44 2.81 -12.39 8.07
C ARG A 44 2.98 -12.46 9.59
N ASP A 45 2.77 -13.63 10.15
CA ASP A 45 2.94 -13.90 11.57
C ASP A 45 4.32 -14.56 11.76
N ASP A 46 4.37 -15.81 12.20
CA ASP A 46 5.63 -16.56 12.36
C ASP A 46 6.34 -16.84 11.01
N ASP A 47 5.57 -16.82 9.92
CA ASP A 47 6.04 -16.99 8.54
C ASP A 47 6.71 -15.73 7.95
N HIS A 48 6.99 -14.72 8.79
CA HIS A 48 7.79 -13.56 8.41
C HIS A 48 9.29 -13.88 8.24
N ILE A 49 9.76 -14.99 8.84
CA ILE A 49 11.15 -15.42 8.75
C ILE A 49 11.56 -15.75 7.30
N GLY A 50 12.84 -15.57 6.98
CA GLY A 50 13.41 -15.90 5.66
C GLY A 50 13.49 -14.75 4.68
N GLY A 51 13.11 -13.55 5.09
CA GLY A 51 13.27 -12.30 4.35
C GLY A 51 11.97 -11.53 4.24
N HIS A 52 12.07 -10.25 3.88
CA HIS A 52 10.94 -9.35 3.71
C HIS A 52 11.24 -8.31 2.62
N ILE A 53 10.19 -7.71 2.06
CA ILE A 53 10.33 -6.68 1.03
C ILE A 53 10.99 -5.45 1.65
N LYS A 54 11.94 -4.85 0.95
CA LYS A 54 12.66 -3.67 1.41
C LYS A 54 11.69 -2.54 1.76
N HIS A 55 11.93 -1.88 2.89
CA HIS A 55 11.09 -0.82 3.46
C HIS A 55 9.67 -1.25 3.86
N SER A 56 9.36 -2.56 3.91
CA SER A 56 8.09 -3.01 4.44
C SER A 56 7.98 -2.77 5.96
N THR A 57 6.77 -2.50 6.42
CA THR A 57 6.45 -2.44 7.85
C THR A 57 5.76 -3.75 8.23
N HIS A 58 6.37 -4.48 9.17
CA HIS A 58 5.80 -5.73 9.68
C HIS A 58 4.72 -5.46 10.72
N ILE A 59 3.50 -5.90 10.43
CA ILE A 59 2.32 -5.80 11.30
C ILE A 59 1.58 -7.14 11.27
N PRO A 60 1.93 -8.09 12.15
CA PRO A 60 1.35 -9.43 12.15
C PRO A 60 -0.18 -9.42 12.16
N SER A 61 -0.80 -10.32 11.39
CA SER A 61 -2.25 -10.41 11.26
C SER A 61 -2.95 -10.66 12.60
N SER A 62 -2.31 -11.42 13.49
CA SER A 62 -2.72 -11.65 14.89
C SER A 62 -2.86 -10.37 15.71
N THR A 63 -2.08 -9.33 15.38
CA THR A 63 -2.07 -8.04 16.08
C THR A 63 -2.81 -6.93 15.35
N LEU A 64 -3.27 -7.22 14.13
CA LEU A 64 -3.71 -6.18 13.21
C LEU A 64 -4.96 -5.46 13.73
N ASP A 65 -5.94 -6.20 14.28
CA ASP A 65 -7.27 -5.66 14.62
C ASP A 65 -7.23 -4.44 15.55
N TYR A 66 -6.36 -4.44 16.56
CA TYR A 66 -6.22 -3.30 17.46
C TYR A 66 -5.27 -2.21 16.93
N LYS A 67 -4.41 -2.54 15.95
CA LYS A 67 -3.45 -1.61 15.33
C LYS A 67 -4.01 -0.84 14.14
N ILE A 68 -5.10 -1.29 13.50
CA ILE A 68 -5.64 -0.62 12.30
C ILE A 68 -5.92 0.88 12.53
N PRO A 69 -6.54 1.32 13.65
CA PRO A 69 -6.80 2.74 13.85
C PRO A 69 -5.52 3.58 13.88
N GLU A 70 -4.45 3.05 14.48
CA GLU A 70 -3.13 3.71 14.49
C GLU A 70 -2.52 3.70 13.09
N LEU A 71 -2.62 2.56 12.39
CA LEU A 71 -2.11 2.38 11.04
C LEU A 71 -2.75 3.38 10.06
N VAL A 72 -4.07 3.58 10.13
CA VAL A 72 -4.79 4.57 9.31
C VAL A 72 -4.25 5.97 9.53
N ARG A 73 -4.01 6.37 10.79
CA ARG A 73 -3.46 7.69 11.11
C ARG A 73 -2.02 7.85 10.60
N LYS A 74 -1.20 6.81 10.75
CA LYS A 74 0.20 6.80 10.30
C LYS A 74 0.34 6.85 8.79
N LEU A 75 -0.56 6.18 8.06
CA LEU A 75 -0.51 6.07 6.61
C LEU A 75 -1.35 7.12 5.89
N LYS A 76 -1.98 8.07 6.60
CA LYS A 76 -2.94 9.02 6.02
C LYS A 76 -2.36 9.83 4.84
N ASP A 77 -1.07 10.16 4.90
CA ASP A 77 -0.37 11.01 3.92
C ASP A 77 0.29 10.19 2.79
N LYS A 78 0.10 8.87 2.78
CA LYS A 78 0.64 7.99 1.74
C LYS A 78 -0.33 7.90 0.56
N ASP A 79 0.16 8.07 -0.65
CA ASP A 79 -0.67 7.92 -1.85
C ASP A 79 -1.05 6.45 -2.08
N THR A 80 -0.11 5.52 -1.83
CA THR A 80 -0.29 4.09 -2.12
C THR A 80 0.06 3.22 -0.91
N VAL A 81 -0.83 2.29 -0.57
CA VAL A 81 -0.62 1.28 0.48
C VAL A 81 -0.79 -0.11 -0.12
N VAL A 82 0.22 -0.95 0.05
CA VAL A 82 0.24 -2.33 -0.47
C VAL A 82 0.29 -3.30 0.71
N PHE A 83 -0.74 -4.12 0.86
CA PHE A 83 -0.77 -5.20 1.84
C PHE A 83 -0.29 -6.51 1.23
N HIS A 84 0.41 -7.33 2.01
CA HIS A 84 0.72 -8.69 1.61
C HIS A 84 0.83 -9.64 2.80
N CYS A 85 0.69 -10.93 2.55
CA CYS A 85 1.15 -11.96 3.50
C CYS A 85 2.13 -12.90 2.77
N ALA A 86 2.20 -14.18 3.13
CA ALA A 86 3.02 -15.14 2.39
C ALA A 86 2.48 -15.42 0.99
N LEU A 87 1.22 -15.85 0.86
CA LEU A 87 0.59 -16.15 -0.44
C LEU A 87 -0.42 -15.07 -0.90
N SER A 88 -0.77 -14.14 -0.03
CA SER A 88 -1.80 -13.10 -0.24
C SER A 88 -3.18 -13.62 -0.64
N GLN A 89 -3.57 -14.82 -0.18
CA GLN A 89 -4.89 -15.43 -0.46
C GLN A 89 -5.95 -15.11 0.60
N GLN A 90 -5.55 -14.93 1.87
CA GLN A 90 -6.50 -14.74 2.98
C GLN A 90 -6.11 -13.56 3.89
N ARG A 91 -4.96 -13.63 4.58
CA ARG A 91 -4.51 -12.58 5.53
C ARG A 91 -4.30 -11.22 4.85
N GLY A 92 -3.58 -11.18 3.72
CA GLY A 92 -3.34 -9.94 2.95
C GLY A 92 -4.64 -9.23 2.51
N PRO A 93 -5.54 -9.90 1.76
CA PRO A 93 -6.83 -9.32 1.37
C PRO A 93 -7.71 -8.89 2.54
N SER A 94 -7.75 -9.69 3.62
CA SER A 94 -8.52 -9.36 4.81
C SER A 94 -7.98 -8.11 5.50
N ALA A 95 -6.65 -7.99 5.61
CA ALA A 95 -5.99 -6.82 6.17
C ALA A 95 -6.29 -5.54 5.38
N ALA A 96 -6.16 -5.60 4.05
CA ALA A 96 -6.48 -4.49 3.16
C ALA A 96 -7.95 -4.05 3.33
N LEU A 97 -8.89 -5.00 3.34
CA LEU A 97 -10.31 -4.70 3.48
C LEU A 97 -10.63 -4.06 4.85
N ARG A 98 -10.06 -4.57 5.94
CA ARG A 98 -10.25 -3.99 7.27
C ARG A 98 -9.67 -2.57 7.33
N TYR A 99 -8.50 -2.35 6.75
CA TYR A 99 -7.88 -1.03 6.66
C TYR A 99 -8.75 -0.03 5.89
N ILE A 100 -9.27 -0.42 4.72
CA ILE A 100 -10.16 0.41 3.90
C ILE A 100 -11.39 0.85 4.70
N ARG A 101 -12.07 -0.12 5.34
CA ARG A 101 -13.27 0.15 6.14
C ARG A 101 -12.99 1.08 7.32
N GLU A 102 -11.88 0.86 8.01
CA GLU A 102 -11.50 1.69 9.16
C GLU A 102 -11.06 3.10 8.72
N ARG A 103 -10.39 3.22 7.57
CA ARG A 103 -10.07 4.50 6.96
C ARG A 103 -11.34 5.27 6.61
N GLU A 104 -12.32 4.63 5.97
CA GLU A 104 -13.62 5.25 5.68
C GLU A 104 -14.35 5.69 6.97
N ARG A 105 -14.27 4.87 8.02
CA ARG A 105 -14.87 5.16 9.33
C ARG A 105 -14.24 6.37 10.01
N LEU A 106 -12.92 6.52 9.94
CA LEU A 106 -12.17 7.57 10.64
C LEU A 106 -12.01 8.87 9.85
N MET A 107 -11.83 8.78 8.53
CA MET A 107 -11.47 9.90 7.65
C MET A 107 -12.61 10.33 6.71
N GLY A 108 -13.72 9.60 6.71
CA GLY A 108 -14.84 9.79 5.78
C GLY A 108 -14.64 9.07 4.44
N ALA A 109 -15.68 9.09 3.60
CA ALA A 109 -15.71 8.39 2.32
C ALA A 109 -14.84 9.08 1.24
N GLY A 110 -13.52 9.05 1.40
CA GLY A 110 -12.57 9.20 0.29
C GLY A 110 -12.44 7.85 -0.39
N VAL A 111 -13.22 7.65 -1.46
CA VAL A 111 -13.36 6.41 -2.25
C VAL A 111 -12.01 5.73 -2.38
N VAL A 112 -11.84 4.48 -1.94
CA VAL A 112 -10.59 3.74 -2.21
C VAL A 112 -10.75 3.03 -3.55
N GLY A 113 -10.26 3.63 -4.64
CA GLY A 113 -10.18 2.98 -5.95
C GLY A 113 -11.39 3.18 -6.86
N LYS A 114 -11.56 4.39 -7.41
CA LYS A 114 -12.11 4.57 -8.77
C LYS A 114 -10.97 4.66 -9.80
N ALA A 115 -10.13 3.63 -9.89
CA ALA A 115 -9.15 3.53 -10.99
C ALA A 115 -9.77 3.05 -12.32
N MET A 116 -11.09 2.97 -12.43
CA MET A 116 -11.75 2.44 -13.62
C MET A 116 -13.10 3.13 -13.88
N GLU A 117 -13.08 4.41 -14.27
CA GLU A 117 -14.00 4.95 -15.29
C GLU A 117 -13.57 6.37 -15.71
N LYS A 118 -13.43 6.55 -17.05
CA LYS A 118 -13.50 7.79 -17.83
C LYS A 118 -12.26 8.71 -17.88
N ASN A 119 -11.37 8.39 -18.82
CA ASN A 119 -10.84 9.41 -19.73
C ASN A 119 -11.91 9.71 -20.80
N LYS A 120 -12.63 10.83 -20.68
CA LYS A 120 -13.10 11.63 -21.83
C LYS A 120 -13.73 12.95 -21.38
N GLU A 121 -13.22 14.03 -21.98
CA GLU A 121 -13.83 15.36 -22.23
C GLU A 121 -14.07 16.23 -20.98
N GLU A 122 -13.20 17.22 -20.74
CA GLU A 122 -13.17 18.58 -21.31
C GLU A 122 -14.16 19.57 -20.68
N ASN A 123 -13.56 20.55 -20.01
CA ASN A 123 -13.79 21.99 -20.15
C ASN A 123 -15.21 22.54 -19.89
N THR A 124 -15.39 23.25 -18.77
CA THR A 124 -16.20 24.47 -18.77
C THR A 124 -15.73 25.43 -17.68
N GLU A 125 -15.25 26.59 -18.12
CA GLU A 125 -15.03 27.80 -17.33
C GLU A 125 -16.35 28.36 -16.75
N LYS A 126 -16.34 28.94 -15.53
CA LYS A 126 -16.41 30.41 -15.29
C LYS A 126 -16.72 30.81 -13.82
N LYS A 127 -15.87 31.75 -13.36
CA LYS A 127 -16.09 32.99 -12.57
C LYS A 127 -16.61 32.97 -11.11
N ALA A 128 -15.68 33.36 -10.23
CA ALA A 128 -15.66 34.47 -9.25
C ALA A 128 -16.95 34.92 -8.53
N ASP A 129 -16.92 34.93 -7.18
CA ASP A 129 -17.14 36.14 -6.36
C ASP A 129 -16.70 35.96 -4.88
N ASP A 130 -15.90 36.92 -4.41
CA ASP A 130 -15.66 37.53 -3.08
C ASP A 130 -15.85 36.78 -1.74
N GLY A 131 -14.70 36.49 -1.10
CA GLY A 131 -14.27 37.12 0.17
C GLY A 131 -14.91 36.70 1.50
N ASP A 132 -14.27 35.75 2.21
CA ASP A 132 -14.30 35.68 3.68
C ASP A 132 -13.09 34.89 4.23
N TRP A 133 -12.58 35.32 5.38
CA TRP A 133 -11.32 34.99 6.07
C TRP A 133 -10.81 33.53 5.98
N GLU A 134 -9.68 33.31 5.30
CA GLU A 134 -8.94 32.04 5.31
C GLU A 134 -8.08 31.92 6.58
N ASP A 135 -8.57 31.16 7.56
CA ASP A 135 -7.64 30.34 8.34
C ASP A 135 -6.87 29.47 7.34
N ILE A 136 -5.53 29.51 7.37
CA ILE A 136 -4.67 28.62 6.59
C ILE A 136 -4.82 27.21 7.15
N VAL A 137 -5.95 26.58 6.85
CA VAL A 137 -6.05 25.13 6.73
C VAL A 137 -5.46 24.84 5.37
N GLU A 138 -4.22 24.34 5.38
CA GLU A 138 -3.54 23.80 4.22
C GLU A 138 -4.49 22.80 3.55
N ASP A 139 -5.20 23.27 2.51
CA ASP A 139 -6.19 22.54 1.74
C ASP A 139 -5.42 21.53 0.89
N THR A 140 -4.89 20.52 1.59
CA THR A 140 -4.36 19.32 1.01
C THR A 140 -5.56 18.65 0.39
N GLU A 141 -5.82 18.95 -0.88
CA GLU A 141 -6.76 18.22 -1.74
C GLU A 141 -6.72 16.76 -1.29
N LYS A 142 -7.83 16.26 -0.76
CA LYS A 142 -7.93 14.91 -0.19
C LYS A 142 -7.66 13.89 -1.28
N LYS A 143 -6.38 13.64 -1.56
CA LYS A 143 -5.94 12.70 -2.58
C LYS A 143 -6.46 11.33 -2.21
N GLU A 144 -7.02 10.68 -3.21
CA GLU A 144 -7.54 9.34 -3.11
C GLU A 144 -6.37 8.37 -2.80
N GLN A 145 -6.35 7.78 -1.60
CA GLN A 145 -5.34 6.78 -1.26
C GLN A 145 -5.67 5.46 -1.94
N LYS A 146 -4.72 4.94 -2.71
CA LYS A 146 -4.84 3.65 -3.41
C LYS A 146 -4.41 2.52 -2.49
N VAL A 147 -5.25 1.51 -2.33
CA VAL A 147 -4.94 0.32 -1.53
C VAL A 147 -4.91 -0.92 -2.43
N TYR A 148 -3.80 -1.67 -2.36
CA TYR A 148 -3.58 -2.88 -3.15
C TYR A 148 -3.24 -4.08 -2.27
N VAL A 149 -3.43 -5.27 -2.82
CA VAL A 149 -2.86 -6.51 -2.30
C VAL A 149 -1.75 -6.99 -3.25
N LEU A 150 -0.57 -7.29 -2.75
CA LEU A 150 0.50 -7.88 -3.56
C LEU A 150 0.11 -9.30 -4.00
N ASP A 151 0.10 -9.53 -5.30
CA ASP A 151 -0.21 -10.83 -5.89
C ASP A 151 0.84 -11.88 -5.52
N ARG A 152 0.38 -13.10 -5.24
CA ARG A 152 1.14 -14.24 -4.71
C ARG A 152 1.96 -13.98 -3.43
N GLY A 153 1.83 -12.82 -2.80
CA GLY A 153 2.47 -12.44 -1.55
C GLY A 153 4.00 -12.53 -1.58
N PHE A 154 4.62 -12.70 -0.41
CA PHE A 154 6.07 -12.80 -0.31
C PHE A 154 6.64 -14.05 -0.98
N VAL A 155 5.89 -15.16 -1.03
CA VAL A 155 6.30 -16.38 -1.73
C VAL A 155 6.53 -16.09 -3.20
N GLY A 156 5.57 -15.42 -3.85
CA GLY A 156 5.72 -15.06 -5.25
C GLY A 156 6.69 -13.92 -5.51
N TRP A 157 6.98 -13.10 -4.51
CA TRP A 157 8.03 -12.08 -4.55
C TRP A 157 9.42 -12.70 -4.53
N GLN A 158 9.70 -13.56 -3.55
CA GLN A 158 11.03 -14.11 -3.33
C GLN A 158 11.51 -15.02 -4.47
N GLU A 159 10.59 -15.70 -5.16
CA GLU A 159 10.91 -16.50 -6.36
C GLU A 159 11.60 -15.68 -7.46
N ILE A 160 11.31 -14.38 -7.53
CA ILE A 160 11.79 -13.49 -8.60
C ILE A 160 12.85 -12.51 -8.06
N TYR A 161 12.61 -11.93 -6.88
CA TYR A 161 13.37 -10.82 -6.32
C TYR A 161 14.04 -11.14 -4.98
N GLY A 162 14.01 -12.39 -4.50
CA GLY A 162 14.54 -12.77 -3.20
C GLY A 162 16.02 -12.44 -3.04
N GLU A 163 16.83 -12.74 -4.05
CA GLU A 163 18.28 -12.47 -4.04
C GLU A 163 18.64 -11.00 -4.36
N ASP A 164 17.69 -10.17 -4.80
CA ASP A 164 17.95 -8.76 -5.10
C ASP A 164 17.91 -7.91 -3.82
N THR A 165 19.09 -7.59 -3.29
CA THR A 165 19.27 -6.76 -2.08
C THR A 165 18.77 -5.32 -2.21
N ARG A 166 18.47 -4.84 -3.41
CA ARG A 166 17.83 -3.54 -3.63
C ARG A 166 16.34 -3.59 -3.33
N LEU A 167 15.75 -4.79 -3.32
CA LEU A 167 14.31 -5.04 -3.26
C LEU A 167 13.90 -5.91 -2.06
N THR A 168 14.81 -6.74 -1.55
CA THR A 168 14.56 -7.69 -0.47
C THR A 168 15.62 -7.55 0.62
N GLU A 169 15.18 -7.54 1.87
CA GLU A 169 16.04 -7.49 3.06
C GLU A 169 15.97 -8.80 3.85
N GLY A 170 17.08 -9.17 4.48
CA GLY A 170 17.13 -10.34 5.37
C GLY A 170 16.85 -11.68 4.69
N TYR A 171 16.96 -11.75 3.36
CA TYR A 171 16.67 -12.96 2.60
C TYR A 171 17.61 -14.11 2.98
N ARG A 172 17.04 -15.28 3.27
CA ARG A 172 17.77 -16.49 3.63
C ARG A 172 17.42 -17.60 2.66
N LYS A 173 18.23 -17.77 1.62
CA LYS A 173 18.00 -18.73 0.53
C LYS A 173 17.74 -20.14 1.07
N GLU A 174 18.45 -20.56 2.12
CA GLU A 174 18.29 -21.86 2.76
C GLU A 174 16.88 -22.16 3.29
N ILE A 175 16.11 -21.14 3.68
CA ILE A 175 14.73 -21.32 4.15
C ILE A 175 13.78 -21.64 2.98
N TRP A 176 14.14 -21.25 1.75
CA TRP A 176 13.28 -21.36 0.57
C TRP A 176 13.64 -22.54 -0.35
N GLN A 177 14.74 -23.27 -0.07
CA GLN A 177 15.20 -24.39 -0.90
C GLN A 177 14.22 -25.57 -0.94
N GLY A 178 13.39 -25.74 0.09
CA GLY A 178 12.39 -26.81 0.18
C GLY A 178 11.04 -26.48 -0.45
N GLY A 179 10.88 -25.29 -1.04
CA GLY A 179 9.57 -24.74 -1.37
C GLY A 179 8.90 -24.08 -0.16
N TYR A 180 7.72 -23.51 -0.37
CA TYR A 180 6.89 -22.87 0.66
C TYR A 180 5.73 -23.77 1.09
#